data_AF-A0A4Q5SGM3-F1
#
_entry.id   AF-A0A4Q5SGM3-F1
#
_cell.length_a   1.000
_cell.length_b   1.000
_cell.length_c   1.000
_cell.angle_alpha   90.00
_cell.angle_beta   90.00
_cell.angle_gamma   90.00
#
_symmetry.space_group_name_H-M   'P 1'
#
loop_
_entity.id
_entity.type
_entity.pdbx_description
1 polymer ?
#
loop_
_entity_poly.entity_id
_entity_poly.type
_entity_poly.pdbx_seq_one_letter_code
_entity_poly.pdbx_strand_id
1 'polypeptide(L)'
;MLYDGVQINDAQNGQIDLSKFNLYNISEISLHIPHAPELCLPARAFSGASVLNVKTIRPKLTAEKPFKILAGVKGGSFGLLNPYLQWQQRLSNEWSFIINTYKQEATGKYNFTSTNYGRDTSGARLNGDINARQIDGALYWAKSDSNRFHIQFNYYNIKRGLPGAVITDAQYLNQRLQNRDVFIQAGYEKIWNNTLHLLLNTKVADNYQRYTDKDFLNSIGGLDDSYTQKEFYQSAALSYKPVKLLEVSYSTDVAVTNLNSNAFAYAFPTRVSLFNNIAAKFEKLPLQKLIGLSATPKRVYDEEGSGKMEGFFHDNPPYTYSFTMERAITEGILCQYYYYPHVVELTPQEMVGYTEISAKLASLHNRAAKDAVAQKSYEMLLMERKRIIHKATGKLVVFESILKEVAASPSGLRYMLVYAPEGYYEEDENAAEFYPDVPDASRIIEYYANAVRQVSPTTHVAKYISESPDKDYVLSSFEEGKIDVLLSMKCLDEGVDIPRTEQAIFCSSTGNPRQFIQRRGRILRQHPDKKFARIHDLVVVPSSVPTGATFDLERNLVKKELERVVDFAYMAINKYEAIKAVESVCNRYDINPDTLNPYSTHD
;
A
#
# COMPACT_ATOMS: atom_id res chain seq x y z
N MET A 1 11.54 7.91 11.34
CA MET A 1 11.36 8.92 10.27
C MET A 1 12.48 9.95 10.38
N LEU A 2 13.12 10.30 9.26
CA LEU A 2 14.03 11.43 9.14
C LEU A 2 13.27 12.60 8.49
N TYR A 3 13.39 13.78 9.06
CA TYR A 3 12.87 15.04 8.52
C TYR A 3 14.05 15.98 8.29
N ASP A 4 14.41 16.20 7.03
CA ASP A 4 15.63 16.87 6.59
C ASP A 4 16.91 16.36 7.30
N GLY A 5 17.02 15.03 7.38
CA GLY A 5 18.20 14.36 7.96
C GLY A 5 18.23 14.31 9.49
N VAL A 6 17.21 14.84 10.18
CA VAL A 6 17.08 14.74 11.64
C VAL A 6 15.98 13.75 12.00
N GLN A 7 16.24 12.89 12.98
CA GLN A 7 15.22 11.95 13.41
C GLN A 7 14.11 12.63 14.21
N ILE A 8 12.88 12.36 13.79
CA ILE A 8 11.69 12.70 14.56
C ILE A 8 11.34 11.51 15.45
N ASN A 9 11.02 11.80 16.70
CA ASN A 9 10.60 10.83 17.71
C ASN A 9 9.43 11.40 18.49
N ASP A 10 8.52 10.52 18.91
CA ASP A 10 7.43 10.83 19.82
C ASP A 10 7.49 9.81 20.96
N ALA A 11 8.03 10.23 22.11
CA ALA A 11 8.22 9.33 23.25
C ALA A 11 6.93 9.16 24.07
N GLN A 12 5.91 10.00 23.84
CA GLN A 12 4.64 9.94 24.56
C GLN A 12 3.79 8.78 24.03
N ASN A 13 3.66 8.68 22.70
CA ASN A 13 2.76 7.72 22.06
C ASN A 13 3.51 6.59 21.34
N GLY A 14 4.84 6.67 21.18
CA GLY A 14 5.64 5.70 20.42
C GLY A 14 5.37 5.68 18.91
N GLN A 15 4.46 6.53 18.45
CA GLN A 15 4.03 6.65 17.06
C GLN A 15 4.20 8.10 16.59
N ILE A 16 4.73 8.27 15.39
CA ILE A 16 4.90 9.58 14.77
C ILE A 16 3.63 9.88 13.97
N ASP A 17 2.89 10.90 14.39
CA ASP A 17 1.77 11.42 13.63
C ASP A 17 2.28 12.24 12.43
N LEU A 18 2.17 11.65 11.24
CA LEU A 18 2.60 12.28 9.99
C LEU A 18 1.68 13.42 9.55
N SER A 19 0.45 13.50 10.07
CA SER A 19 -0.50 14.57 9.71
C SER A 19 -0.05 15.96 10.19
N LYS A 20 0.94 16.00 11.08
CA LYS A 20 1.59 17.21 11.60
C LYS A 20 2.48 17.91 10.57
N PHE A 21 2.84 17.26 9.46
CA PHE A 21 3.74 17.83 8.45
C PHE A 21 2.98 18.37 7.25
N ASN A 22 3.28 19.61 6.89
CA ASN A 22 2.66 20.28 5.75
C ASN A 22 3.14 19.69 4.42
N LEU A 23 2.26 18.98 3.71
CA LEU A 23 2.56 18.36 2.43
C LEU A 23 2.97 19.37 1.34
N TYR A 24 2.56 20.64 1.44
CA TYR A 24 2.95 21.67 0.46
C TYR A 24 4.41 22.11 0.59
N ASN A 25 5.08 21.80 1.71
CA ASN A 25 6.49 22.06 1.92
C ASN A 25 7.39 20.82 1.69
N ILE A 26 6.81 19.69 1.29
CA ILE A 26 7.58 18.46 1.06
C ILE A 26 8.01 18.39 -0.40
N SER A 27 9.30 18.19 -0.65
CA SER A 27 9.85 17.99 -1.99
C SER A 27 10.02 16.51 -2.34
N GLU A 28 10.35 15.69 -1.36
CA GLU A 28 10.65 14.27 -1.54
C GLU A 28 10.18 13.48 -0.31
N ILE A 29 9.57 12.33 -0.55
CA ILE A 29 9.34 11.29 0.45
C ILE A 29 9.96 10.01 -0.09
N SER A 30 10.95 9.48 0.62
CA SER A 30 11.61 8.22 0.27
C SER A 30 11.47 7.21 1.41
N LEU A 31 11.21 5.96 1.07
CA LEU A 31 11.15 4.85 2.01
C LEU A 31 12.29 3.88 1.69
N HIS A 32 13.16 3.65 2.66
CA HIS A 32 14.27 2.71 2.54
C HIS A 32 13.99 1.45 3.37
N ILE A 33 14.09 0.29 2.74
CA ILE A 33 13.95 -1.03 3.36
C ILE A 33 15.06 -1.93 2.80
N PRO A 34 15.94 -2.54 3.63
CA PRO A 34 16.08 -2.32 5.08
C PRO A 34 16.83 -1.02 5.44
N HIS A 35 17.78 -0.58 4.59
CA HIS A 35 18.65 0.57 4.88
C HIS A 35 18.80 1.50 3.67
N ALA A 36 19.10 2.76 3.94
CA ALA A 36 19.41 3.75 2.91
C ALA A 36 20.78 3.44 2.26
N PRO A 37 20.97 3.74 0.96
CA PRO A 37 22.22 3.47 0.25
C PRO A 37 23.37 4.43 0.61
N GLU A 38 23.06 5.55 1.26
CA GLU A 38 24.02 6.55 1.73
C GLU A 38 24.56 6.17 3.12
N LEU A 39 25.87 6.33 3.35
CA LEU A 39 26.49 6.01 4.64
C LEU A 39 26.64 7.22 5.58
N CYS A 40 26.60 8.44 5.06
CA CYS A 40 26.73 9.66 5.84
C CYS A 40 25.38 10.08 6.44
N LEU A 41 24.90 9.29 7.39
CA LEU A 41 23.61 9.50 8.08
C LEU A 41 23.81 9.51 9.60
N PRO A 42 22.88 10.12 10.36
CA PRO A 42 22.90 10.00 11.83
C PRO A 42 22.88 8.55 12.29
N ALA A 43 23.50 8.25 13.43
CA ALA A 43 23.61 6.88 13.94
C ALA A 43 22.24 6.22 14.16
N ARG A 44 21.26 6.99 14.62
CA ARG A 44 19.90 6.54 14.87
C ARG A 44 19.12 6.21 13.58
N ALA A 45 19.58 6.67 12.41
CA ALA A 45 19.01 6.24 11.13
C ALA A 45 19.30 4.75 10.83
N PHE A 46 20.42 4.22 11.33
CA PHE A 46 20.83 2.82 11.11
C PHE A 46 20.14 1.83 12.05
N SER A 47 19.54 2.27 13.15
CA SER A 47 18.85 1.38 14.09
C SER A 47 17.42 1.01 13.66
N GLY A 48 16.87 1.69 12.65
CA GLY A 48 15.56 1.37 12.09
C GLY A 48 15.64 0.26 11.05
N ALA A 49 14.72 -0.72 11.12
CA ALA A 49 14.51 -1.71 10.07
C ALA A 49 13.98 -1.10 8.76
N SER A 50 13.39 0.09 8.85
CA SER A 50 12.95 0.89 7.71
C SER A 50 13.07 2.37 8.05
N VAL A 51 13.49 3.18 7.07
CA VAL A 51 13.65 4.62 7.25
C VAL A 51 12.77 5.36 6.25
N LEU A 52 11.74 6.04 6.76
CA LEU A 52 10.99 7.05 6.03
C LEU A 52 11.76 8.37 6.08
N ASN A 53 12.26 8.83 4.95
CA ASN A 53 12.98 10.08 4.79
C ASN A 53 12.08 11.11 4.12
N VAL A 54 11.93 12.28 4.73
CA VAL A 54 11.13 13.39 4.22
C VAL A 54 12.06 14.59 4.07
N LYS A 55 12.13 15.14 2.85
CA LYS A 55 12.89 16.35 2.57
C LYS A 55 11.95 17.50 2.25
N THR A 56 12.26 18.67 2.79
CA THR A 56 11.49 19.88 2.49
C THR A 56 11.94 20.54 1.20
N ILE A 57 11.15 21.51 0.71
CA ILE A 57 11.48 22.29 -0.46
C ILE A 57 12.68 23.20 -0.16
N ARG A 58 13.71 23.12 -1.01
CA ARG A 58 14.79 24.10 -1.09
C ARG A 58 14.51 25.05 -2.25
N PRO A 59 14.39 26.38 -2.03
CA PRO A 59 14.13 27.33 -3.09
C PRO A 59 15.20 27.28 -4.20
N LYS A 60 14.78 27.00 -5.43
CA LYS A 60 15.61 27.08 -6.64
C LYS A 60 15.17 28.28 -7.48
N LEU A 61 15.52 29.47 -7.01
CA LEU A 61 15.11 30.76 -7.59
C LEU A 61 16.31 31.45 -8.28
N THR A 62 16.03 32.22 -9.32
CA THR A 62 17.06 32.96 -10.08
C THR A 62 17.02 34.45 -9.73
N ALA A 63 18.02 35.23 -10.17
CA ALA A 63 18.01 36.69 -9.99
C ALA A 63 16.82 37.36 -10.72
N GLU A 64 16.40 36.81 -11.86
CA GLU A 64 15.26 37.31 -12.65
C GLU A 64 13.91 36.97 -12.00
N LYS A 65 13.83 35.84 -11.28
CA LYS A 65 12.65 35.41 -10.53
C LYS A 65 13.03 35.13 -9.07
N PRO A 66 13.29 36.19 -8.28
CA PRO A 66 13.87 36.06 -6.94
C PRO A 66 12.85 35.63 -5.88
N PHE A 67 11.57 35.51 -6.21
CA PHE A 67 10.55 35.06 -5.29
C PHE A 67 9.52 34.16 -5.97
N LYS A 68 8.87 33.31 -5.19
CA LYS A 68 7.73 32.50 -5.59
C LYS A 68 6.73 32.46 -4.44
N ILE A 69 5.51 32.88 -4.70
CA ILE A 69 4.41 32.83 -3.73
C ILE A 69 3.37 31.84 -4.27
N LEU A 70 2.95 30.91 -3.44
CA LEU A 70 1.89 29.96 -3.71
C LEU A 70 0.84 30.13 -2.62
N ALA A 71 -0.38 30.50 -3.01
CA ALA A 71 -1.51 30.63 -2.10
C ALA A 71 -2.67 29.81 -2.64
N GLY A 72 -3.46 29.23 -1.75
CA GLY A 72 -4.64 28.50 -2.15
C GLY A 72 -5.53 28.17 -0.97
N VAL A 73 -6.72 27.67 -1.30
CA VAL A 73 -7.70 27.22 -0.32
C VAL A 73 -8.25 25.88 -0.79
N LYS A 74 -8.27 24.89 0.10
CA LYS A 74 -8.91 23.60 -0.14
C LYS A 74 -10.18 23.50 0.69
N GLY A 75 -11.28 23.13 0.03
CA GLY A 75 -12.56 22.82 0.67
C GLY A 75 -12.89 21.33 0.57
N GLY A 76 -13.80 20.83 1.41
CA GLY A 76 -14.30 19.46 1.31
C GLY A 76 -15.50 19.19 2.21
N SER A 77 -16.00 17.95 2.15
CA SER A 77 -17.08 17.46 3.01
C SER A 77 -16.77 17.67 4.49
N PHE A 78 -17.82 17.66 5.33
CA PHE A 78 -17.73 17.80 6.79
C PHE A 78 -17.14 19.16 7.22
N GLY A 79 -17.44 20.20 6.44
CA GLY A 79 -17.05 21.59 6.71
C GLY A 79 -15.55 21.84 6.62
N LEU A 80 -14.80 21.04 5.86
CA LEU A 80 -13.35 21.20 5.71
C LEU A 80 -13.04 22.51 4.96
N LEU A 81 -12.23 23.36 5.57
CA LEU A 81 -11.64 24.56 4.99
C LEU A 81 -10.16 24.62 5.34
N ASN A 82 -9.32 24.78 4.33
CA ASN A 82 -7.89 24.67 4.46
C ASN A 82 -7.13 25.70 3.60
N PRO A 83 -7.04 26.96 4.05
CA PRO A 83 -6.19 27.96 3.42
C PRO A 83 -4.72 27.71 3.72
N TYR A 84 -3.89 27.92 2.71
CA TYR A 84 -2.44 27.81 2.82
C TYR A 84 -1.75 28.94 2.04
N LEU A 85 -0.58 29.33 2.53
CA LEU A 85 0.30 30.31 1.89
C LEU A 85 1.74 29.83 2.03
N GLN A 86 2.48 29.85 0.94
CA GLN A 86 3.91 29.59 0.87
C GLN A 86 4.59 30.76 0.20
N TRP A 87 5.67 31.22 0.80
CA TRP A 87 6.53 32.25 0.24
C TRP A 87 7.97 31.76 0.23
N GLN A 88 8.53 31.64 -0.97
CA GLN A 88 9.93 31.38 -1.22
C GLN A 88 10.61 32.67 -1.67
N GLN A 89 11.80 32.94 -1.17
CA GLN A 89 12.56 34.14 -1.48
C GLN A 89 14.05 33.82 -1.60
N ARG A 90 14.67 34.32 -2.67
CA ARG A 90 16.11 34.44 -2.82
C ARG A 90 16.55 35.76 -2.19
N LEU A 91 17.49 35.69 -1.26
CA LEU A 91 18.09 36.87 -0.63
C LEU A 91 19.40 37.26 -1.32
N SER A 92 20.19 36.26 -1.74
CA SER A 92 21.45 36.46 -2.45
C SER A 92 21.79 35.23 -3.30
N ASN A 93 23.02 35.14 -3.81
CA ASN A 93 23.49 33.96 -4.52
C ASN A 93 23.58 32.71 -3.64
N GLU A 94 23.81 32.89 -2.34
CA GLU A 94 24.02 31.80 -1.40
C GLU A 94 22.83 31.60 -0.46
N TRP A 95 22.03 32.65 -0.22
CA TRP A 95 20.96 32.64 0.78
C TRP A 95 19.57 32.63 0.15
N SER A 96 18.70 31.77 0.68
CA SER A 96 17.27 31.75 0.36
C SER A 96 16.45 31.30 1.57
N PHE A 97 15.19 31.71 1.63
CA PHE A 97 14.27 31.23 2.65
C PHE A 97 12.97 30.74 2.04
N ILE A 98 12.28 29.91 2.80
CA ILE A 98 10.89 29.51 2.56
C ILE A 98 10.12 29.64 3.87
N ILE A 99 8.91 30.17 3.80
CA ILE A 99 7.96 30.24 4.92
C ILE A 99 6.63 29.71 4.42
N ASN A 100 6.00 28.86 5.21
CA ASN A 100 4.70 28.28 4.95
C ASN A 100 3.78 28.56 6.13
N THR A 101 2.53 28.88 5.82
CA THR A 101 1.43 28.93 6.79
C THR A 101 0.29 28.07 6.29
N TYR A 102 -0.32 27.36 7.23
CA TYR A 102 -1.37 26.40 6.96
C TYR A 102 -2.39 26.47 8.09
N LYS A 103 -3.66 26.51 7.75
CA LYS A 103 -4.76 26.47 8.71
C LYS A 103 -5.77 25.45 8.22
N GLN A 104 -6.22 24.57 9.10
CA GLN A 104 -7.26 23.60 8.80
C GLN A 104 -8.39 23.74 9.81
N GLU A 105 -9.58 23.94 9.31
CA GLU A 105 -10.83 23.93 10.08
C GLU A 105 -11.74 22.88 9.48
N ALA A 106 -12.33 22.03 10.32
CA ALA A 106 -13.35 21.08 9.91
C ALA A 106 -14.36 20.93 11.03
N THR A 107 -15.65 20.79 10.68
CA THR A 107 -16.68 20.50 11.69
C THR A 107 -16.70 19.03 12.06
N GLY A 108 -16.28 18.15 11.13
CA GLY A 108 -16.29 16.70 11.32
C GLY A 108 -17.69 16.11 11.52
N LYS A 109 -18.73 16.90 11.22
CA LYS A 109 -20.13 16.49 11.37
C LYS A 109 -20.61 15.79 10.12
N TYR A 110 -21.10 14.58 10.28
CA TYR A 110 -21.73 13.80 9.22
C TYR A 110 -22.85 12.93 9.79
N ASN A 111 -23.84 12.65 8.97
CA ASN A 111 -24.94 11.77 9.38
C ASN A 111 -24.49 10.32 9.24
N PHE A 112 -24.90 9.48 10.18
CA PHE A 112 -24.71 8.04 10.12
C PHE A 112 -26.01 7.35 10.53
N THR A 113 -26.23 6.16 10.00
CA THR A 113 -27.28 5.24 10.47
C THR A 113 -26.62 4.19 11.35
N SER A 114 -27.29 3.81 12.42
CA SER A 114 -26.87 2.70 13.29
C SER A 114 -28.09 1.85 13.57
N THR A 115 -27.99 0.56 13.25
CA THR A 115 -29.04 -0.40 13.56
C THR A 115 -28.71 -1.06 14.90
N ASN A 116 -29.51 -0.74 15.92
CA ASN A 116 -29.40 -1.34 17.24
C ASN A 116 -30.73 -2.03 17.58
N TYR A 117 -30.69 -3.30 17.99
CA TYR A 117 -31.88 -4.09 18.32
C TYR A 117 -32.98 -4.12 17.23
N GLY A 118 -32.57 -4.16 15.95
CA GLY A 118 -33.51 -4.19 14.82
C GLY A 118 -34.26 -2.87 14.57
N ARG A 119 -33.80 -1.74 15.14
CA ARG A 119 -34.27 -0.39 14.77
C ARG A 119 -33.13 0.44 14.18
N ASP A 120 -33.37 0.95 12.97
CA ASP A 120 -32.49 1.91 12.34
C ASP A 120 -32.64 3.27 13.03
N THR A 121 -31.57 3.73 13.67
CA THR A 121 -31.51 5.07 14.27
C THR A 121 -30.61 5.94 13.41
N SER A 122 -31.14 7.03 12.89
CA SER A 122 -30.34 8.06 12.21
C SER A 122 -29.74 9.00 13.26
N GLY A 123 -28.42 9.16 13.23
CA GLY A 123 -27.67 10.05 14.12
C GLY A 123 -26.76 11.00 13.34
N ALA A 124 -26.22 12.00 14.03
CA ALA A 124 -25.17 12.86 13.51
C ALA A 124 -23.92 12.69 14.36
N ARG A 125 -22.76 12.50 13.72
CA ARG A 125 -21.46 12.48 14.38
C ARG A 125 -21.18 13.86 14.94
N LEU A 126 -20.88 13.92 16.24
CA LEU A 126 -20.51 15.14 16.96
C LEU A 126 -19.11 14.98 17.54
N ASN A 127 -18.51 16.09 17.99
CA ASN A 127 -17.16 16.14 18.59
C ASN A 127 -16.04 15.61 17.65
N GLY A 128 -16.22 15.73 16.33
CA GLY A 128 -15.21 15.41 15.32
C GLY A 128 -14.50 16.66 14.75
N ASP A 129 -14.69 17.82 15.36
CA ASP A 129 -14.15 19.08 14.86
C ASP A 129 -12.63 19.16 15.01
N ILE A 130 -12.00 19.83 14.05
CA ILE A 130 -10.56 20.03 13.99
C ILE A 130 -10.28 21.52 13.78
N ASN A 131 -9.39 22.08 14.58
CA ASN A 131 -8.77 23.39 14.35
C ASN A 131 -7.27 23.25 14.47
N ALA A 132 -6.58 23.19 13.33
CA ALA A 132 -5.12 23.10 13.26
C ALA A 132 -4.54 24.36 12.63
N ARG A 133 -3.39 24.79 13.15
CA ARG A 133 -2.58 25.89 12.63
C ARG A 133 -1.14 25.44 12.59
N GLN A 134 -0.48 25.71 11.49
CA GLN A 134 0.91 25.37 11.29
C GLN A 134 1.65 26.53 10.63
N ILE A 135 2.84 26.78 11.15
CA ILE A 135 3.81 27.69 10.55
C ILE A 135 5.12 26.93 10.52
N ASP A 136 5.70 26.80 9.34
CA ASP A 136 7.00 26.20 9.16
C ASP A 136 7.85 27.06 8.24
N GLY A 137 9.16 27.07 8.45
CA GLY A 137 10.05 27.89 7.66
C GLY A 137 11.47 27.40 7.73
N ALA A 138 12.23 27.73 6.70
CA ALA A 138 13.62 27.35 6.57
C ALA A 138 14.43 28.48 5.97
N LEU A 139 15.62 28.70 6.50
CA LEU A 139 16.65 29.53 5.90
C LEU A 139 17.78 28.62 5.43
N TYR A 140 18.11 28.73 4.15
CA TYR A 140 19.14 27.96 3.48
C TYR A 140 20.31 28.84 3.10
N TRP A 141 21.51 28.35 3.38
CA TRP A 141 22.76 28.87 2.85
C TRP A 141 23.49 27.77 2.08
N ALA A 142 23.92 28.08 0.86
CA ALA A 142 24.76 27.18 0.08
C ALA A 142 25.79 27.98 -0.71
N LYS A 143 27.07 27.75 -0.41
CA LYS A 143 28.18 28.27 -1.23
C LYS A 143 28.43 27.40 -2.46
N SER A 144 28.19 26.10 -2.33
CA SER A 144 28.27 25.09 -3.38
C SER A 144 27.38 23.91 -3.01
N ASP A 145 27.13 22.99 -3.94
CA ASP A 145 26.38 21.75 -3.64
C ASP A 145 27.06 20.90 -2.56
N SER A 146 28.38 21.06 -2.42
CA SER A 146 29.23 20.40 -1.42
C SER A 146 29.38 21.17 -0.11
N ASN A 147 28.78 22.35 0.07
CA ASN A 147 28.91 23.13 1.29
C ASN A 147 27.63 23.90 1.58
N ARG A 148 26.82 23.34 2.46
CA ARG A 148 25.46 23.80 2.70
C ARG A 148 25.13 23.81 4.18
N PHE A 149 24.35 24.80 4.58
CA PHE A 149 23.82 24.99 5.91
C PHE A 149 22.32 25.29 5.79
N HIS A 150 21.55 24.82 6.76
CA HIS A 150 20.17 25.22 6.87
C HIS A 150 19.76 25.31 8.33
N ILE A 151 18.81 26.20 8.60
CA ILE A 151 18.10 26.26 9.87
C ILE A 151 16.60 26.30 9.57
N GLN A 152 15.85 25.56 10.37
CA GLN A 152 14.44 25.31 10.19
C GLN A 152 13.71 25.51 11.50
N PHE A 153 12.49 26.01 11.38
CA PHE A 153 11.56 26.18 12.48
C PHE A 153 10.22 25.58 12.08
N ASN A 154 9.57 24.93 13.03
CA ASN A 154 8.23 24.41 12.87
C ASN A 154 7.43 24.67 14.15
N TYR A 155 6.23 25.18 13.95
CA TYR A 155 5.21 25.35 14.97
C TYR A 155 3.92 24.73 14.46
N TYR A 156 3.40 23.78 15.21
CA TYR A 156 2.14 23.11 14.93
C TYR A 156 1.27 23.17 16.17
N ASN A 157 0.04 23.63 16.04
CA ASN A 157 -0.93 23.64 17.12
C ASN A 157 -2.28 23.17 16.61
N ILE A 158 -2.79 22.09 17.19
CA ILE A 158 -4.09 21.51 16.87
C ILE A 158 -4.94 21.38 18.12
N LYS A 159 -6.23 21.69 17.96
CA LYS A 159 -7.28 21.34 18.91
C LYS A 159 -8.29 20.49 18.15
N ARG A 160 -8.62 19.33 18.70
CA ARG A 160 -9.58 18.41 18.10
C ARG A 160 -10.53 17.82 19.13
N GLY A 161 -11.74 17.53 18.68
CA GLY A 161 -12.65 16.66 19.40
C GLY A 161 -12.25 15.20 19.21
N LEU A 162 -12.57 14.38 20.20
CA LEU A 162 -12.43 12.93 20.13
C LEU A 162 -13.84 12.34 20.10
N PRO A 163 -14.35 12.00 18.91
CA PRO A 163 -15.70 11.50 18.81
C PRO A 163 -15.71 10.07 19.36
N GLY A 164 -16.43 9.82 20.45
CA GLY A 164 -16.43 8.51 21.12
C GLY A 164 -17.20 7.44 20.34
N ALA A 165 -17.41 6.29 20.97
CA ALA A 165 -18.21 5.20 20.40
C ALA A 165 -19.67 5.63 20.23
N VAL A 166 -20.33 5.13 19.18
CA VAL A 166 -21.78 5.27 19.01
C VAL A 166 -22.42 4.16 19.84
N ILE A 167 -22.92 4.50 21.02
CA ILE A 167 -23.62 3.58 21.91
C ILE A 167 -25.01 4.13 22.23
N THR A 168 -25.97 3.23 22.41
CA THR A 168 -27.33 3.57 22.85
C THR A 168 -27.24 4.29 24.20
N ASP A 169 -27.88 5.45 24.31
CA ASP A 169 -28.01 6.25 25.54
C ASP A 169 -26.74 6.95 26.08
N ALA A 170 -25.61 6.93 25.36
CA ALA A 170 -24.44 7.71 25.75
C ALA A 170 -23.77 8.43 24.57
N GLN A 171 -23.56 9.74 24.72
CA GLN A 171 -22.84 10.58 23.77
C GLN A 171 -21.57 11.13 24.41
N TYR A 172 -20.42 10.73 23.90
CA TYR A 172 -19.11 11.25 24.31
C TYR A 172 -18.84 12.59 23.62
N LEU A 173 -19.37 13.68 24.19
CA LEU A 173 -19.31 15.01 23.59
C LEU A 173 -18.14 15.86 24.11
N ASN A 174 -17.57 15.51 25.27
CA ASN A 174 -16.68 16.42 26.00
C ASN A 174 -15.19 16.06 25.95
N GLN A 175 -14.81 14.96 25.28
CA GLN A 175 -13.41 14.59 25.13
C GLN A 175 -12.70 15.49 24.13
N ARG A 176 -11.61 16.15 24.57
CA ARG A 176 -10.80 17.06 23.74
C ARG A 176 -9.33 16.70 23.84
N LEU A 177 -8.64 16.86 22.71
CA LEU A 177 -7.20 16.71 22.63
C LEU A 177 -6.59 17.96 22.00
N GLN A 178 -5.57 18.49 22.67
CA GLN A 178 -4.76 19.59 22.17
C GLN A 178 -3.31 19.13 22.08
N ASN A 179 -2.69 19.36 20.92
CA ASN A 179 -1.26 19.16 20.72
C ASN A 179 -0.65 20.49 20.26
N ARG A 180 0.51 20.83 20.82
CA ARG A 180 1.35 21.93 20.40
C ARG A 180 2.78 21.41 20.29
N ASP A 181 3.28 21.34 19.07
CA ASP A 181 4.63 20.89 18.76
C ASP A 181 5.45 22.08 18.26
N VAL A 182 6.62 22.30 18.86
CA VAL A 182 7.57 23.33 18.43
C VAL A 182 8.94 22.72 18.31
N PHE A 183 9.60 22.90 17.16
CA PHE A 183 11.00 22.55 17.05
C PHE A 183 11.80 23.53 16.20
N ILE A 184 13.07 23.65 16.54
CA ILE A 184 14.10 24.30 15.74
C ILE A 184 15.13 23.24 15.44
N GLN A 185 15.52 23.13 14.17
CA GLN A 185 16.61 22.25 13.77
C GLN A 185 17.56 22.96 12.81
N ALA A 186 18.83 22.59 12.87
CA ALA A 186 19.86 23.07 11.98
C ALA A 186 20.67 21.89 11.45
N GLY A 187 21.10 21.99 10.20
CA GLY A 187 21.97 21.00 9.59
C GLY A 187 23.06 21.65 8.76
N TYR A 188 24.27 21.14 8.92
CA TYR A 188 25.46 21.53 8.17
C TYR A 188 26.04 20.33 7.46
N GLU A 189 26.37 20.50 6.19
CA GLU A 189 26.94 19.45 5.38
C GLU A 189 28.08 19.97 4.51
N LYS A 190 29.18 19.22 4.56
CA LYS A 190 30.40 19.53 3.82
C LYS A 190 30.98 18.29 3.16
N ILE A 191 31.19 18.36 1.87
CA ILE A 191 31.92 17.37 1.08
C ILE A 191 33.23 18.01 0.60
N TRP A 192 34.35 17.39 0.94
CA TRP A 192 35.68 17.82 0.50
C TRP A 192 36.12 17.04 -0.75
N ASN A 193 37.10 17.59 -1.47
CA ASN A 193 37.62 16.99 -2.71
C ASN A 193 38.24 15.60 -2.50
N ASN A 194 38.72 15.32 -1.29
CA ASN A 194 39.25 14.01 -0.90
C ASN A 194 38.14 12.99 -0.55
N THR A 195 36.90 13.23 -0.96
CA THR A 195 35.71 12.40 -0.68
C THR A 195 35.30 12.29 0.79
N LEU A 196 35.92 13.06 1.68
CA LEU A 196 35.44 13.21 3.05
C LEU A 196 34.08 13.92 3.01
N HIS A 197 33.10 13.39 3.73
CA HIS A 197 31.76 13.95 3.82
C HIS A 197 31.34 14.02 5.28
N LEU A 198 31.11 15.23 5.76
CA LEU A 198 30.66 15.55 7.11
C LEU A 198 29.20 15.99 7.07
N LEU A 199 28.42 15.47 8.00
CA LEU A 199 27.06 15.88 8.30
C LEU A 199 26.94 16.16 9.80
N LEU A 200 26.50 17.37 10.15
CA LEU A 200 26.20 17.78 11.52
C LEU A 200 24.75 18.21 11.59
N ASN A 201 23.99 17.71 12.57
CA ASN A 201 22.64 18.20 12.81
C ASN A 201 22.38 18.47 14.29
N THR A 202 21.60 19.50 14.56
CA THR A 202 21.18 19.92 15.90
C THR A 202 19.69 20.14 15.89
N LYS A 203 18.98 19.71 16.94
CA LYS A 203 17.55 19.96 17.11
C LYS A 203 17.19 20.21 18.55
N VAL A 204 16.28 21.14 18.76
CA VAL A 204 15.62 21.43 20.03
C VAL A 204 14.12 21.35 19.79
N ALA A 205 13.40 20.60 20.61
CA ALA A 205 11.95 20.45 20.50
C ALA A 205 11.25 20.56 21.86
N ASP A 206 10.04 21.12 21.84
CA ASP A 206 9.09 21.23 22.95
C ASP A 206 7.71 20.80 22.44
N ASN A 207 7.24 19.65 22.92
CA ASN A 207 5.97 19.06 22.54
C ASN A 207 5.05 19.02 23.75
N TYR A 208 3.92 19.72 23.65
CA TYR A 208 2.89 19.78 24.67
C TYR A 208 1.62 19.05 24.20
N GLN A 209 1.10 18.18 25.05
CA GLN A 209 -0.17 17.50 24.85
C GLN A 209 -1.08 17.75 26.05
N ARG A 210 -2.36 18.03 25.81
CA ARG A 210 -3.38 18.12 26.85
C ARG A 210 -4.62 17.33 26.43
N TYR A 211 -5.01 16.39 27.27
CA TYR A 211 -6.22 15.61 27.13
C TYR A 211 -7.20 16.01 28.22
N THR A 212 -8.45 16.29 27.84
CA THR A 212 -9.51 16.59 28.80
C THR A 212 -10.73 15.72 28.53
N ASP A 213 -11.28 15.12 29.58
CA ASP A 213 -12.54 14.39 29.54
C ASP A 213 -13.41 14.78 30.74
N LYS A 214 -14.45 15.57 30.49
CA LYS A 214 -15.39 15.98 31.56
C LYS A 214 -16.40 14.90 31.94
N ASP A 215 -16.58 13.91 31.08
CA ASP A 215 -17.54 12.83 31.30
C ASP A 215 -16.92 11.68 32.12
N PHE A 216 -15.61 11.75 32.38
CA PHE A 216 -14.89 10.78 33.19
C PHE A 216 -15.29 10.87 34.67
N LEU A 217 -15.91 9.79 35.17
CA LEU A 217 -16.41 9.73 36.54
C LEU A 217 -15.27 9.49 37.53
N ASN A 218 -14.82 10.55 38.20
CA ASN A 218 -13.88 10.49 39.30
C ASN A 218 -14.26 11.52 40.39
N SER A 219 -13.56 11.48 41.54
CA SER A 219 -13.82 12.38 42.68
C SER A 219 -13.50 13.85 42.40
N ILE A 220 -12.85 14.17 41.28
CA ILE A 220 -12.43 15.52 40.90
C ILE A 220 -13.27 16.11 39.74
N GLY A 221 -14.26 15.37 39.23
CA GLY A 221 -15.21 15.85 38.22
C GLY A 221 -14.68 15.86 36.78
N GLY A 222 -13.77 14.94 36.43
CA GLY A 222 -13.23 14.76 35.07
C GLY A 222 -11.72 14.53 35.03
N LEU A 223 -11.18 14.28 33.84
CA LEU A 223 -9.74 14.20 33.56
C LEU A 223 -9.25 15.48 32.89
N ASP A 224 -8.07 15.94 33.30
CA ASP A 224 -7.34 17.04 32.67
C ASP A 224 -5.84 16.75 32.78
N ASP A 225 -5.37 15.91 31.85
CA ASP A 225 -3.99 15.44 31.83
C ASP A 225 -3.19 16.25 30.82
N SER A 226 -2.02 16.70 31.25
CA SER A 226 -1.09 17.42 30.42
C SER A 226 0.29 16.77 30.47
N TYR A 227 0.96 16.76 29.32
CA TYR A 227 2.27 16.17 29.11
C TYR A 227 3.12 17.17 28.35
N THR A 228 4.35 17.40 28.83
CA THR A 228 5.34 18.23 28.14
C THR A 228 6.61 17.41 27.94
N GLN A 229 7.01 17.22 26.69
CA GLN A 229 8.26 16.58 26.33
C GLN A 229 9.22 17.60 25.75
N LYS A 230 10.44 17.64 26.29
CA LYS A 230 11.53 18.45 25.74
C LYS A 230 12.63 17.54 25.23
N GLU A 231 13.16 17.83 24.06
CA GLU A 231 14.25 17.08 23.45
C GLU A 231 15.35 18.03 22.99
N PHE A 232 16.58 17.75 23.40
CA PHE A 232 17.79 18.22 22.74
C PHE A 232 18.43 17.05 22.00
N TYR A 233 18.76 17.24 20.73
CA TYR A 233 19.34 16.23 19.87
C TYR A 233 20.52 16.81 19.09
N GLN A 234 21.63 16.09 19.07
CA GLN A 234 22.82 16.43 18.29
C GLN A 234 23.31 15.17 17.58
N SER A 235 23.62 15.26 16.29
CA SER A 235 24.26 14.20 15.52
C SER A 235 25.50 14.71 14.78
N ALA A 236 26.51 13.86 14.68
CA ALA A 236 27.65 14.04 13.81
C ALA A 236 27.92 12.74 13.05
N ALA A 237 27.97 12.82 11.73
CA ALA A 237 28.32 11.71 10.86
C ALA A 237 29.46 12.11 9.93
N LEU A 238 30.40 11.20 9.76
CA LEU A 238 31.56 11.35 8.90
C LEU A 238 31.64 10.12 8.01
N SER A 239 31.75 10.31 6.71
CA SER A 239 32.08 9.25 5.77
C SER A 239 33.30 9.61 4.94
N TYR A 240 34.04 8.59 4.54
CA TYR A 240 35.30 8.71 3.82
C TYR A 240 35.48 7.52 2.89
N LYS A 241 36.00 7.77 1.68
CA LYS A 241 36.40 6.72 0.74
C LYS A 241 37.93 6.55 0.76
N PRO A 242 38.49 5.69 1.64
CA PRO A 242 39.93 5.44 1.68
C PRO A 242 40.45 4.86 0.36
N VAL A 243 39.63 4.06 -0.32
CA VAL A 243 39.88 3.52 -1.66
C VAL A 243 38.62 3.63 -2.51
N LYS A 244 38.74 3.63 -3.84
CA LYS A 244 37.60 3.77 -4.76
C LYS A 244 36.48 2.73 -4.54
N LEU A 245 36.84 1.57 -4.01
CA LEU A 245 35.93 0.43 -3.81
C LEU A 245 35.31 0.37 -2.41
N LEU A 246 35.71 1.23 -1.48
CA LEU A 246 35.26 1.16 -0.08
C LEU A 246 34.94 2.56 0.43
N GLU A 247 33.71 2.73 0.91
CA GLU A 247 33.27 3.86 1.72
C GLU A 247 33.08 3.39 3.15
N VAL A 248 33.64 4.11 4.11
CA VAL A 248 33.49 3.85 5.54
C VAL A 248 32.84 5.07 6.18
N SER A 249 31.90 4.84 7.10
CA SER A 249 31.32 5.92 7.90
C SER A 249 31.34 5.61 9.38
N TYR A 250 31.43 6.69 10.15
CA TYR A 250 31.20 6.72 11.58
C TYR A 250 30.18 7.80 11.89
N SER A 251 29.20 7.46 12.71
CA SER A 251 28.15 8.39 13.14
C SER A 251 27.93 8.26 14.64
N THR A 252 27.75 9.41 15.30
CA THR A 252 27.47 9.52 16.73
C THR A 252 26.33 10.50 16.96
N ASP A 253 25.35 10.10 17.75
CA ASP A 253 24.20 10.94 18.12
C ASP A 253 24.04 10.98 19.64
N VAL A 254 23.74 12.16 20.17
CA VAL A 254 23.38 12.38 21.58
C VAL A 254 21.97 12.95 21.64
N ALA A 255 21.13 12.38 22.50
CA ALA A 255 19.80 12.91 22.77
C ALA A 255 19.51 12.96 24.26
N VAL A 256 18.99 14.11 24.68
CA VAL A 256 18.52 14.35 26.04
C VAL A 256 17.04 14.64 25.98
N THR A 257 16.23 13.77 26.55
CA THR A 257 14.77 13.88 26.55
C THR A 257 14.27 13.96 27.98
N ASN A 258 13.42 14.94 28.26
CA ASN A 258 12.71 15.08 29.54
C ASN A 258 11.20 14.99 29.28
N LEU A 259 10.48 14.31 30.16
CA LEU A 259 9.02 14.19 30.11
C LEU A 259 8.42 14.61 31.45
N ASN A 260 7.50 15.57 31.39
CA ASN A 260 6.80 16.13 32.54
C ASN A 260 5.29 15.94 32.37
N SER A 261 4.58 15.67 33.45
CA SER A 261 3.12 15.55 33.47
C SER A 261 2.54 16.08 34.79
N ASN A 262 1.29 16.53 34.76
CA ASN A 262 0.50 16.83 35.96
C ASN A 262 -0.21 15.60 36.56
N ALA A 263 -0.01 14.41 35.99
CA ALA A 263 -0.58 13.16 36.50
C ALA A 263 -0.11 12.87 37.94
N PHE A 264 -0.99 12.29 38.75
CA PHE A 264 -0.67 11.93 40.13
C PHE A 264 0.46 10.90 40.18
N ALA A 265 1.44 11.12 41.07
CA ALA A 265 2.60 10.25 41.27
C ALA A 265 3.44 9.98 40.00
N TYR A 266 3.57 10.97 39.10
CA TYR A 266 4.37 10.83 37.89
C TYR A 266 5.89 10.75 38.17
N ALA A 267 6.61 9.94 37.39
CA ALA A 267 8.04 9.64 37.63
C ALA A 267 9.04 10.66 37.04
N PHE A 268 8.58 11.68 36.30
CA PHE A 268 9.38 12.74 35.65
C PHE A 268 10.71 12.28 35.00
N PRO A 269 10.69 11.30 34.08
CA PRO A 269 11.91 10.68 33.59
C PRO A 269 12.74 11.64 32.73
N THR A 270 14.05 11.61 32.93
CA THR A 270 15.05 12.21 32.03
C THR A 270 15.90 11.10 31.43
N ARG A 271 15.93 11.01 30.10
CA ARG A 271 16.69 10.01 29.37
C ARG A 271 17.82 10.67 28.60
N VAL A 272 19.05 10.23 28.84
CA VAL A 272 20.20 10.53 27.99
C VAL A 272 20.49 9.30 27.16
N SER A 273 20.58 9.46 25.84
CA SER A 273 20.85 8.38 24.90
C SER A 273 22.04 8.73 24.03
N LEU A 274 22.99 7.80 23.92
CA LEU A 274 24.15 7.90 23.06
C LEU A 274 24.07 6.77 22.03
N PHE A 275 24.10 7.13 20.75
CA PHE A 275 24.07 6.18 19.64
C PHE A 275 25.38 6.28 18.88
N ASN A 276 26.01 5.15 18.61
CA ASN A 276 27.22 5.06 17.79
C ASN A 276 26.99 4.01 16.71
N ASN A 277 27.44 4.31 15.50
CA ASN A 277 27.36 3.38 14.39
C ASN A 277 28.60 3.50 13.51
N ILE A 278 29.15 2.36 13.12
CA ILE A 278 30.20 2.22 12.11
C ILE A 278 29.60 1.43 10.96
N ALA A 279 29.68 1.97 9.75
CA ALA A 279 29.21 1.29 8.56
C ALA A 279 30.29 1.28 7.49
N ALA A 280 30.26 0.25 6.65
CA ALA A 280 31.14 0.12 5.50
C ALA A 280 30.34 -0.35 4.29
N LYS A 281 30.63 0.24 3.13
CA LYS A 281 29.98 -0.07 1.86
C LYS A 281 31.06 -0.32 0.83
N PHE A 282 30.98 -1.48 0.20
CA PHE A 282 31.78 -1.79 -0.96
C PHE A 282 31.07 -1.30 -2.22
N GLU A 283 31.70 -0.36 -2.94
CA GLU A 283 31.23 0.08 -4.26
C GLU A 283 31.41 -1.06 -5.27
N LYS A 284 30.46 -1.17 -6.23
CA LYS A 284 30.29 -2.29 -7.19
C LYS A 284 31.55 -3.14 -7.38
N LEU A 285 31.50 -4.38 -6.91
CA LEU A 285 32.47 -5.39 -7.28
C LEU A 285 32.35 -5.62 -8.81
N PRO A 286 33.44 -5.54 -9.58
CA PRO A 286 33.43 -5.90 -11.00
C PRO A 286 33.30 -7.42 -11.11
N LEU A 287 32.08 -7.92 -10.93
CA LEU A 287 31.75 -9.32 -11.15
C LEU A 287 31.67 -9.54 -12.66
N GLN A 288 32.64 -10.27 -13.21
CA GLN A 288 32.70 -10.56 -14.65
C GLN A 288 31.60 -11.52 -15.13
N LYS A 289 31.01 -12.30 -14.22
CA LYS A 289 29.95 -13.27 -14.50
C LYS A 289 28.77 -13.00 -13.58
N LEU A 290 27.67 -12.59 -14.18
CA LEU A 290 26.40 -12.32 -13.50
C LEU A 290 25.35 -13.23 -14.12
N ILE A 291 24.52 -13.87 -13.28
CA ILE A 291 23.38 -14.67 -13.73
C ILE A 291 22.14 -14.06 -13.10
N GLY A 292 21.20 -13.65 -13.96
CA GLY A 292 19.87 -13.19 -13.55
C GLY A 292 18.85 -14.30 -13.77
N LEU A 293 18.14 -14.71 -12.72
CA LEU A 293 17.06 -15.69 -12.80
C LEU A 293 15.73 -14.97 -12.55
N SER A 294 14.82 -15.01 -13.52
CA SER A 294 13.48 -14.46 -13.36
C SER A 294 12.48 -15.24 -14.18
N ALA A 295 11.37 -15.62 -13.56
CA ALA A 295 10.22 -16.19 -14.28
C ALA A 295 9.48 -15.14 -15.11
N THR A 296 9.65 -13.86 -14.81
CA THR A 296 8.94 -12.71 -15.39
C THR A 296 9.90 -11.50 -15.43
N PRO A 297 10.89 -11.49 -16.33
CA PRO A 297 11.94 -10.46 -16.35
C PRO A 297 11.39 -9.06 -16.71
N LYS A 298 10.38 -8.99 -17.58
CA LYS A 298 9.71 -7.73 -17.95
C LYS A 298 8.65 -7.33 -16.93
N ARG A 299 8.72 -6.11 -16.41
CA ARG A 299 7.73 -5.56 -15.47
C ARG A 299 6.80 -4.61 -16.20
N VAL A 300 5.52 -5.01 -16.34
CA VAL A 300 4.49 -4.26 -17.11
C VAL A 300 4.27 -2.83 -16.61
N TYR A 301 4.55 -2.55 -15.33
CA TYR A 301 4.33 -1.24 -14.70
C TYR A 301 5.63 -0.53 -14.27
N ASP A 302 6.79 -1.04 -14.70
CA ASP A 302 8.11 -0.53 -14.29
C ASP A 302 9.11 -0.70 -15.45
N GLU A 303 8.92 0.08 -16.51
CA GLU A 303 9.80 0.06 -17.69
C GLU A 303 11.20 0.58 -17.35
N GLU A 304 11.31 1.63 -16.52
CA GLU A 304 12.61 2.16 -16.09
C GLU A 304 13.40 1.11 -15.29
N GLY A 305 12.75 0.43 -14.33
CA GLY A 305 13.37 -0.65 -13.58
C GLY A 305 13.70 -1.87 -14.44
N SER A 306 12.86 -2.20 -15.42
CA SER A 306 13.15 -3.24 -16.41
C SER A 306 14.41 -2.89 -17.22
N GLY A 307 14.50 -1.66 -17.75
CA GLY A 307 15.66 -1.18 -18.49
C GLY A 307 16.94 -1.12 -17.65
N LYS A 308 16.84 -0.79 -16.36
CA LYS A 308 17.97 -0.86 -15.42
C LYS A 308 18.45 -2.29 -15.20
N MET A 309 17.54 -3.26 -15.08
CA MET A 309 17.87 -4.68 -14.93
C MET A 309 18.50 -5.23 -16.21
N GLU A 310 17.91 -4.96 -17.36
CA GLU A 310 18.44 -5.33 -18.68
C GLU A 310 19.84 -4.73 -18.89
N GLY A 311 20.03 -3.46 -18.55
CA GLY A 311 21.35 -2.80 -18.59
C GLY A 311 22.35 -3.34 -17.56
N PHE A 312 21.90 -3.84 -16.41
CA PHE A 312 22.76 -4.43 -15.39
C PHE A 312 23.27 -5.82 -15.77
N PHE A 313 22.41 -6.65 -16.37
CA PHE A 313 22.76 -8.00 -16.83
C PHE A 313 23.27 -8.04 -18.27
N HIS A 314 23.16 -6.93 -19.02
CA HIS A 314 23.48 -6.85 -20.45
C HIS A 314 22.68 -7.87 -21.29
N ASP A 315 21.41 -8.10 -20.95
CA ASP A 315 20.52 -9.06 -21.62
C ASP A 315 19.15 -8.42 -21.83
N ASN A 316 18.54 -8.63 -22.98
CA ASN A 316 17.25 -8.07 -23.38
C ASN A 316 16.43 -9.10 -24.18
N PRO A 317 15.09 -8.96 -24.29
CA PRO A 317 14.29 -9.87 -25.10
C PRO A 317 14.76 -9.94 -26.56
N PRO A 318 14.94 -11.14 -27.15
CA PRO A 318 14.83 -12.46 -26.53
C PRO A 318 16.03 -12.76 -25.61
N TYR A 319 15.74 -13.07 -24.35
CA TYR A 319 16.77 -13.31 -23.33
C TYR A 319 17.67 -14.48 -23.70
N THR A 320 18.92 -14.43 -23.22
CA THR A 320 19.98 -15.42 -23.48
C THR A 320 19.51 -16.87 -23.32
N TYR A 321 18.64 -17.15 -22.36
CA TYR A 321 17.93 -18.41 -22.25
C TYR A 321 16.50 -18.18 -21.76
N SER A 322 15.52 -18.74 -22.47
CA SER A 322 14.12 -18.69 -22.09
C SER A 322 13.56 -20.11 -21.96
N PHE A 323 13.02 -20.42 -20.78
CA PHE A 323 12.33 -21.69 -20.51
C PHE A 323 10.85 -21.40 -20.27
N THR A 324 10.03 -21.55 -21.31
CA THR A 324 8.62 -21.18 -21.26
C THR A 324 7.81 -22.20 -20.45
N MET A 325 6.65 -21.77 -19.94
CA MET A 325 5.71 -22.65 -19.23
C MET A 325 5.22 -23.79 -20.13
N GLU A 326 4.96 -23.50 -21.41
CA GLU A 326 4.58 -24.51 -22.41
C GLU A 326 5.65 -25.59 -22.55
N ARG A 327 6.93 -25.18 -22.68
CA ARG A 327 8.06 -26.11 -22.73
C ARG A 327 8.18 -26.92 -21.43
N ALA A 328 8.00 -26.28 -20.28
CA ALA A 328 8.02 -26.94 -18.97
C ALA A 328 6.93 -28.02 -18.83
N ILE A 329 5.72 -27.79 -19.37
CA ILE A 329 4.63 -28.77 -19.38
C ILE A 329 4.94 -29.90 -20.37
N THR A 330 5.43 -29.55 -21.57
CA THR A 330 5.72 -30.51 -22.65
C THR A 330 6.86 -31.46 -22.28
N GLU A 331 7.91 -30.93 -21.66
CA GLU A 331 9.06 -31.71 -21.16
C GLU A 331 8.75 -32.44 -19.84
N GLY A 332 7.54 -32.31 -19.30
CA GLY A 332 7.15 -33.01 -18.07
C GLY A 332 7.89 -32.52 -16.83
N ILE A 333 8.28 -31.23 -16.77
CA ILE A 333 8.75 -30.58 -15.54
C ILE A 333 7.55 -30.07 -14.72
N LEU A 334 6.49 -29.65 -15.42
CA LEU A 334 5.19 -29.30 -14.85
C LEU A 334 4.13 -30.30 -15.31
N CYS A 335 3.12 -30.53 -14.49
CA CYS A 335 2.00 -31.39 -14.87
C CYS A 335 1.08 -30.66 -15.88
N GLN A 336 0.38 -31.45 -16.69
CA GLN A 336 -0.69 -30.93 -17.53
C GLN A 336 -1.91 -30.52 -16.68
N TYR A 337 -2.83 -29.74 -17.26
CA TYR A 337 -4.01 -29.28 -16.55
C TYR A 337 -5.24 -29.08 -17.42
N TYR A 338 -6.39 -29.06 -16.75
CA TYR A 338 -7.67 -28.64 -17.30
C TYR A 338 -8.00 -27.23 -16.80
N TYR A 339 -8.58 -26.42 -17.67
CA TYR A 339 -8.92 -25.03 -17.40
C TYR A 339 -10.41 -24.77 -17.68
N TYR A 340 -11.09 -24.17 -16.71
CA TYR A 340 -12.52 -23.88 -16.75
C TYR A 340 -12.74 -22.41 -16.41
N PRO A 341 -12.78 -21.50 -17.42
CA PRO A 341 -13.16 -20.12 -17.18
C PRO A 341 -14.68 -20.03 -17.00
N HIS A 342 -15.10 -19.41 -15.90
CA HIS A 342 -16.50 -19.18 -15.54
C HIS A 342 -16.82 -17.70 -15.66
N VAL A 343 -17.67 -17.33 -16.61
CA VAL A 343 -18.08 -15.94 -16.82
C VAL A 343 -19.04 -15.52 -15.71
N VAL A 344 -18.71 -14.43 -15.01
CA VAL A 344 -19.53 -13.84 -13.95
C VAL A 344 -19.98 -12.46 -14.43
N GLU A 345 -21.29 -12.30 -14.65
CA GLU A 345 -21.82 -11.00 -15.07
C GLU A 345 -22.09 -10.09 -13.85
N LEU A 346 -21.76 -8.80 -13.99
CA LEU A 346 -22.10 -7.79 -12.98
C LEU A 346 -23.62 -7.64 -12.84
N THR A 347 -24.09 -7.54 -11.59
CA THR A 347 -25.52 -7.36 -11.31
C THR A 347 -26.02 -5.98 -11.76
N PRO A 348 -27.35 -5.79 -11.97
CA PRO A 348 -27.89 -4.49 -12.31
C PRO A 348 -27.49 -3.39 -11.31
N GLN A 349 -27.42 -3.69 -10.01
CA GLN A 349 -26.97 -2.73 -9.00
C GLN A 349 -25.49 -2.36 -9.16
N GLU A 350 -24.61 -3.34 -9.35
CA GLU A 350 -23.18 -3.12 -9.57
C GLU A 350 -22.91 -2.33 -10.86
N MET A 351 -23.73 -2.57 -11.89
CA MET A 351 -23.63 -1.90 -13.18
C MET A 351 -23.93 -0.41 -13.12
N VAL A 352 -24.77 0.07 -12.20
CA VAL A 352 -25.03 1.51 -12.03
C VAL A 352 -23.72 2.22 -11.67
N GLY A 353 -23.05 1.79 -10.60
CA GLY A 353 -21.77 2.37 -10.18
C GLY A 353 -20.68 2.18 -11.22
N TYR A 354 -20.62 1.01 -11.86
CA TYR A 354 -19.66 0.73 -12.92
C TYR A 354 -19.80 1.68 -14.11
N THR A 355 -21.03 1.95 -14.53
CA THR A 355 -21.35 2.83 -15.68
C THR A 355 -21.02 4.28 -15.36
N GLU A 356 -21.37 4.77 -14.17
CA GLU A 356 -21.06 6.13 -13.73
C GLU A 356 -19.55 6.40 -13.70
N ILE A 357 -18.77 5.47 -13.14
CA ILE A 357 -17.31 5.60 -13.10
C ILE A 357 -16.73 5.52 -14.51
N SER A 358 -17.25 4.63 -15.37
CA SER A 358 -16.79 4.51 -16.76
C SER A 358 -17.06 5.77 -17.58
N ALA A 359 -18.19 6.44 -17.39
CA ALA A 359 -18.47 7.73 -18.02
C ALA A 359 -17.49 8.83 -17.55
N LYS A 360 -17.20 8.89 -16.25
CA LYS A 360 -16.20 9.82 -15.69
C LYS A 360 -14.81 9.54 -16.27
N LEU A 361 -14.40 8.28 -16.35
CA LEU A 361 -13.14 7.87 -16.97
C LEU A 361 -13.05 8.31 -18.43
N ALA A 362 -14.11 8.10 -19.23
CA ALA A 362 -14.15 8.51 -20.63
C ALA A 362 -13.94 10.03 -20.78
N SER A 363 -14.63 10.84 -19.97
CA SER A 363 -14.48 12.30 -20.01
C SER A 363 -13.09 12.81 -19.60
N LEU A 364 -12.38 12.08 -18.72
CA LEU A 364 -11.07 12.47 -18.21
C LEU A 364 -9.90 11.92 -19.04
N HIS A 365 -10.12 10.90 -19.87
CA HIS A 365 -9.07 10.15 -20.57
C HIS A 365 -8.08 11.06 -21.32
N ASN A 366 -8.56 11.97 -22.16
CA ASN A 366 -7.71 12.88 -22.93
C ASN A 366 -7.02 13.95 -22.07
N ARG A 367 -7.60 14.30 -20.93
CA ARG A 367 -7.08 15.35 -20.03
C ARG A 367 -6.00 14.80 -19.09
N ALA A 368 -6.11 13.54 -18.70
CA ALA A 368 -5.15 12.85 -17.84
C ALA A 368 -3.73 12.82 -18.42
N ALA A 369 -3.57 12.79 -19.74
CA ALA A 369 -2.24 12.83 -20.38
C ALA A 369 -1.54 14.19 -20.30
N LYS A 370 -2.26 15.27 -19.98
CA LYS A 370 -1.75 16.65 -20.03
C LYS A 370 -1.74 17.36 -18.68
N ASP A 371 -2.51 16.87 -17.72
CA ASP A 371 -2.70 17.50 -16.42
C ASP A 371 -2.53 16.47 -15.30
N ALA A 372 -1.54 16.71 -14.42
CA ALA A 372 -1.22 15.84 -13.29
C ALA A 372 -2.37 15.70 -12.28
N VAL A 373 -3.24 16.72 -12.15
CA VAL A 373 -4.42 16.65 -11.28
C VAL A 373 -5.46 15.72 -11.89
N ALA A 374 -5.77 15.90 -13.17
CA ALA A 374 -6.66 15.03 -13.92
C ALA A 374 -6.13 13.59 -13.99
N GLN A 375 -4.82 13.40 -14.11
CA GLN A 375 -4.17 12.08 -14.08
C GLN A 375 -4.45 11.37 -12.77
N LYS A 376 -4.23 12.04 -11.63
CA LYS A 376 -4.49 11.47 -10.31
C LYS A 376 -5.96 11.11 -10.10
N SER A 377 -6.88 11.96 -10.54
CA SER A 377 -8.31 11.65 -10.51
C SER A 377 -8.67 10.46 -11.39
N TYR A 378 -8.06 10.36 -12.58
CA TYR A 378 -8.25 9.24 -13.49
C TYR A 378 -7.75 7.92 -12.88
N GLU A 379 -6.58 7.92 -12.24
CA GLU A 379 -6.02 6.76 -11.53
C GLU A 379 -6.91 6.31 -10.37
N MET A 380 -7.47 7.23 -9.58
CA MET A 380 -8.41 6.89 -8.50
C MET A 380 -9.68 6.23 -9.04
N LEU A 381 -10.27 6.77 -10.10
CA LEU A 381 -11.46 6.20 -10.73
C LEU A 381 -11.19 4.81 -11.33
N LEU A 382 -10.00 4.57 -11.88
CA LEU A 382 -9.59 3.24 -12.35
C LEU A 382 -9.56 2.24 -11.18
N MET A 383 -9.04 2.66 -10.02
CA MET A 383 -9.03 1.82 -8.82
C MET A 383 -10.45 1.55 -8.30
N GLU A 384 -11.31 2.56 -8.23
CA GLU A 384 -12.71 2.41 -7.81
C GLU A 384 -13.47 1.44 -8.72
N ARG A 385 -13.35 1.60 -10.05
CA ARG A 385 -13.98 0.67 -11.00
C ARG A 385 -13.46 -0.76 -10.83
N LYS A 386 -12.14 -0.93 -10.64
CA LYS A 386 -11.54 -2.24 -10.41
C LYS A 386 -12.07 -2.89 -9.12
N ARG A 387 -12.38 -2.11 -8.08
CA ARG A 387 -12.96 -2.63 -6.84
C ARG A 387 -14.34 -3.25 -7.07
N ILE A 388 -15.18 -2.66 -7.93
CA ILE A 388 -16.51 -3.23 -8.26
C ILE A 388 -16.34 -4.63 -8.85
N ILE A 389 -15.49 -4.77 -9.88
CA ILE A 389 -15.20 -6.06 -10.52
C ILE A 389 -14.60 -7.06 -9.50
N HIS A 390 -13.69 -6.59 -8.66
CA HIS A 390 -13.01 -7.42 -7.68
C HIS A 390 -13.96 -7.95 -6.59
N LYS A 391 -14.94 -7.14 -6.15
CA LYS A 391 -15.93 -7.49 -5.12
C LYS A 391 -17.28 -8.00 -5.67
N ALA A 392 -17.39 -8.24 -6.99
CA ALA A 392 -18.64 -8.65 -7.62
C ALA A 392 -19.31 -9.83 -6.89
N THR A 393 -20.57 -9.63 -6.50
CA THR A 393 -21.37 -10.54 -5.68
C THR A 393 -21.63 -11.87 -6.37
N GLY A 394 -21.81 -11.86 -7.69
CA GLY A 394 -21.99 -13.07 -8.50
C GLY A 394 -20.85 -14.09 -8.40
N LYS A 395 -19.66 -13.69 -7.95
CA LYS A 395 -18.53 -14.61 -7.76
C LYS A 395 -18.81 -15.67 -6.72
N LEU A 396 -19.46 -15.31 -5.61
CA LEU A 396 -19.73 -16.25 -4.54
C LEU A 396 -20.73 -17.32 -5.01
N VAL A 397 -21.73 -16.91 -5.80
CA VAL A 397 -22.74 -17.81 -6.39
C VAL A 397 -22.08 -18.84 -7.32
N VAL A 398 -21.21 -18.38 -8.22
CA VAL A 398 -20.47 -19.27 -9.14
C VAL A 398 -19.45 -20.13 -8.39
N PHE A 399 -18.83 -19.60 -7.34
CA PHE A 399 -17.95 -20.37 -6.47
C PHE A 399 -18.70 -21.53 -5.81
N GLU A 400 -19.89 -21.29 -5.26
CA GLU A 400 -20.73 -22.35 -4.69
C GLU A 400 -21.15 -23.41 -5.70
N SER A 401 -21.45 -23.02 -6.95
CA SER A 401 -21.78 -23.99 -8.00
C SER A 401 -20.59 -24.88 -8.33
N ILE A 402 -19.39 -24.30 -8.45
CA ILE A 402 -18.15 -25.05 -8.66
C ILE A 402 -17.91 -26.02 -7.50
N LEU A 403 -18.06 -25.56 -6.25
CA LEU A 403 -17.88 -26.42 -5.09
C LEU A 403 -18.82 -27.62 -5.10
N LYS A 404 -20.10 -27.43 -5.45
CA LYS A 404 -21.09 -28.52 -5.51
C LYS A 404 -20.73 -29.55 -6.60
N GLU A 405 -20.33 -29.07 -7.78
CA GLU A 405 -19.90 -29.93 -8.89
C GLU A 405 -18.66 -30.75 -8.51
N VAL A 406 -17.65 -30.08 -7.96
CA VAL A 406 -16.38 -30.70 -7.58
C VAL A 406 -16.55 -31.64 -6.40
N ALA A 407 -17.35 -31.28 -5.39
CA ALA A 407 -17.61 -32.14 -4.24
C ALA A 407 -18.30 -33.45 -4.64
N ALA A 408 -19.10 -33.44 -5.72
CA ALA A 408 -19.71 -34.65 -6.28
C ALA A 408 -18.72 -35.51 -7.11
N SER A 409 -17.54 -34.97 -7.44
CA SER A 409 -16.51 -35.72 -8.17
C SER A 409 -15.79 -36.74 -7.26
N PRO A 410 -15.20 -37.81 -7.81
CA PRO A 410 -14.43 -38.78 -7.03
C PRO A 410 -13.25 -38.19 -6.25
N SER A 411 -12.70 -37.06 -6.70
CA SER A 411 -11.62 -36.34 -6.00
C SER A 411 -12.11 -35.52 -4.81
N GLY A 412 -13.40 -35.19 -4.74
CA GLY A 412 -13.93 -34.23 -3.78
C GLY A 412 -13.20 -32.90 -3.80
N LEU A 413 -13.18 -32.21 -2.65
CA LEU A 413 -12.52 -30.91 -2.46
C LEU A 413 -11.06 -31.03 -1.96
N ARG A 414 -10.45 -32.22 -2.00
CA ARG A 414 -9.09 -32.43 -1.46
C ARG A 414 -8.03 -31.69 -2.28
N TYR A 415 -7.02 -31.16 -1.60
CA TYR A 415 -5.90 -30.42 -2.18
C TYR A 415 -6.37 -29.25 -3.07
N MET A 416 -7.43 -28.55 -2.63
CA MET A 416 -7.98 -27.39 -3.31
C MET A 416 -7.40 -26.08 -2.75
N LEU A 417 -6.88 -25.25 -3.64
CA LEU A 417 -6.38 -23.92 -3.34
C LEU A 417 -7.33 -22.85 -3.88
N VAL A 418 -7.85 -22.00 -3.01
CA VAL A 418 -8.78 -20.93 -3.40
C VAL A 418 -8.11 -19.56 -3.21
N TYR A 419 -7.99 -18.81 -4.30
CA TYR A 419 -7.54 -17.43 -4.27
C TYR A 419 -8.76 -16.49 -4.12
N ALA A 420 -9.11 -16.22 -2.87
CA ALA A 420 -10.27 -15.41 -2.49
C ALA A 420 -10.02 -13.91 -2.74
N PRO A 421 -11.07 -13.11 -3.02
CA PRO A 421 -10.94 -11.67 -3.13
C PRO A 421 -10.56 -11.01 -1.80
N GLU A 422 -9.69 -10.02 -1.86
CA GLU A 422 -9.39 -9.14 -0.73
C GLU A 422 -10.50 -8.15 -0.39
N GLY A 423 -10.54 -7.79 0.89
CA GLY A 423 -11.35 -6.71 1.43
C GLY A 423 -12.49 -7.22 2.29
N TYR A 424 -13.43 -6.32 2.51
CA TYR A 424 -14.63 -6.51 3.31
C TYR A 424 -15.84 -6.22 2.41
N TYR A 425 -16.93 -6.96 2.60
CA TYR A 425 -18.23 -6.51 2.11
C TYR A 425 -18.64 -5.33 2.99
N GLU A 426 -18.83 -4.17 2.36
CA GLU A 426 -19.41 -3.01 3.05
C GLU A 426 -20.92 -3.28 3.14
N GLU A 427 -21.54 -3.02 4.30
CA GLU A 427 -22.99 -3.24 4.59
C GLU A 427 -23.43 -4.62 5.12
N ASP A 428 -22.59 -5.36 5.86
CA ASP A 428 -23.08 -6.52 6.63
C ASP A 428 -22.97 -6.27 8.14
N GLU A 429 -23.84 -5.38 8.66
CA GLU A 429 -23.97 -5.12 10.11
C GLU A 429 -24.35 -6.40 10.89
N ASN A 430 -24.93 -7.39 10.23
CA ASN A 430 -25.33 -8.68 10.81
C ASN A 430 -24.26 -9.77 10.71
N ALA A 431 -23.11 -9.52 10.06
CA ALA A 431 -22.05 -10.53 9.97
C ALA A 431 -21.57 -11.00 11.35
N ALA A 432 -21.56 -10.10 12.34
CA ALA A 432 -21.25 -10.43 13.73
C ALA A 432 -22.39 -11.16 14.46
N GLU A 433 -23.65 -10.99 14.06
CA GLU A 433 -24.80 -11.71 14.62
C GLU A 433 -24.88 -13.16 14.11
N PHE A 434 -24.60 -13.40 12.82
CA PHE A 434 -24.59 -14.74 12.24
C PHE A 434 -23.33 -15.54 12.62
N TYR A 435 -22.22 -14.86 12.93
CA TYR A 435 -20.92 -15.49 13.20
C TYR A 435 -20.21 -14.84 14.41
N PRO A 436 -20.80 -14.94 15.62
CA PRO A 436 -20.33 -14.23 16.81
C PRO A 436 -18.92 -14.62 17.28
N ASP A 437 -18.44 -15.80 16.90
CA ASP A 437 -17.13 -16.33 17.29
C ASP A 437 -16.01 -16.06 16.26
N VAL A 438 -16.30 -15.33 15.16
CA VAL A 438 -15.32 -15.05 14.10
C VAL A 438 -14.92 -13.56 14.16
N PRO A 439 -13.69 -13.24 14.62
CA PRO A 439 -13.15 -11.88 14.50
C PRO A 439 -13.17 -11.44 13.03
N ASP A 440 -13.66 -10.23 12.75
CA ASP A 440 -13.67 -9.67 11.38
C ASP A 440 -14.59 -10.43 10.40
N ALA A 441 -15.74 -10.92 10.86
CA ALA A 441 -16.71 -11.72 10.08
C ALA A 441 -17.16 -11.12 8.73
N SER A 442 -17.05 -9.79 8.54
CA SER A 442 -17.37 -9.11 7.28
C SER A 442 -16.28 -9.23 6.21
N ARG A 443 -15.14 -9.86 6.54
CA ARG A 443 -14.03 -10.07 5.60
C ARG A 443 -14.43 -11.09 4.53
N ILE A 444 -14.21 -10.75 3.26
CA ILE A 444 -14.71 -11.54 2.11
C ILE A 444 -14.27 -13.01 2.18
N ILE A 445 -13.03 -13.31 2.62
CA ILE A 445 -12.54 -14.70 2.72
C ILE A 445 -13.38 -15.57 3.65
N GLU A 446 -14.04 -15.01 4.66
CA GLU A 446 -14.89 -15.78 5.58
C GLU A 446 -16.12 -16.33 4.85
N TYR A 447 -16.74 -15.55 3.97
CA TYR A 447 -17.87 -15.99 3.15
C TYR A 447 -17.49 -17.17 2.25
N TYR A 448 -16.31 -17.12 1.62
CA TYR A 448 -15.80 -18.23 0.81
C TYR A 448 -15.46 -19.46 1.66
N ALA A 449 -14.84 -19.28 2.83
CA ALA A 449 -14.56 -20.38 3.75
C ALA A 449 -15.85 -21.04 4.26
N ASN A 450 -16.88 -20.25 4.54
CA ASN A 450 -18.18 -20.74 4.97
C ASN A 450 -18.94 -21.45 3.86
N ALA A 451 -18.90 -20.94 2.62
CA ALA A 451 -19.47 -21.64 1.47
C ALA A 451 -18.88 -23.06 1.31
N VAL A 452 -17.58 -23.22 1.52
CA VAL A 452 -16.94 -24.56 1.54
C VAL A 452 -17.52 -25.45 2.64
N ARG A 453 -17.62 -24.93 3.88
CA ARG A 453 -18.16 -25.67 5.03
C ARG A 453 -19.63 -26.04 4.86
N GLN A 454 -20.42 -25.20 4.21
CA GLN A 454 -21.84 -25.46 3.94
C GLN A 454 -22.03 -26.55 2.89
N VAL A 455 -21.24 -26.52 1.81
CA VAL A 455 -21.32 -27.53 0.74
C VAL A 455 -20.78 -28.88 1.21
N SER A 456 -19.72 -28.89 2.04
CA SER A 456 -19.12 -30.11 2.57
C SER A 456 -18.72 -29.93 4.03
N PRO A 457 -19.61 -30.24 4.99
CA PRO A 457 -19.37 -30.06 6.43
C PRO A 457 -18.20 -30.87 7.00
N THR A 458 -17.78 -31.93 6.31
CA THR A 458 -16.67 -32.81 6.71
C THR A 458 -15.31 -32.36 6.20
N THR A 459 -15.26 -31.29 5.38
CA THR A 459 -14.04 -30.78 4.76
C THR A 459 -13.24 -29.91 5.74
N HIS A 460 -11.95 -30.17 5.87
CA HIS A 460 -11.05 -29.35 6.68
C HIS A 460 -10.61 -28.12 5.90
N VAL A 461 -10.99 -26.94 6.39
CA VAL A 461 -10.76 -25.65 5.72
C VAL A 461 -9.80 -24.80 6.54
N ALA A 462 -8.73 -24.29 5.91
CA ALA A 462 -7.80 -23.35 6.53
C ALA A 462 -7.60 -22.08 5.70
N LYS A 463 -7.17 -21.01 6.38
CA LYS A 463 -6.88 -19.71 5.78
C LYS A 463 -5.39 -19.39 5.91
N TYR A 464 -4.77 -18.99 4.81
CA TYR A 464 -3.39 -18.53 4.73
C TYR A 464 -3.36 -17.03 4.41
N ILE A 465 -3.35 -16.21 5.47
CA ILE A 465 -3.32 -14.74 5.42
C ILE A 465 -2.15 -14.20 6.24
N SER A 466 -1.86 -12.91 6.11
CA SER A 466 -0.71 -12.25 6.76
C SER A 466 -0.66 -12.49 8.27
N GLU A 467 -1.85 -12.51 8.89
CA GLU A 467 -2.11 -12.64 10.33
C GLU A 467 -2.22 -14.09 10.80
N SER A 468 -2.18 -15.08 9.89
CA SER A 468 -2.29 -16.49 10.28
C SER A 468 -1.14 -16.88 11.21
N PRO A 469 -1.42 -17.38 12.42
CA PRO A 469 -0.39 -17.97 13.27
C PRO A 469 0.14 -19.26 12.62
N ASP A 470 1.44 -19.52 12.78
CA ASP A 470 2.11 -20.76 12.37
C ASP A 470 1.86 -21.16 10.89
N LYS A 471 2.33 -20.29 9.97
CA LYS A 471 2.19 -20.47 8.52
C LYS A 471 2.79 -21.78 8.00
N ASP A 472 3.88 -22.23 8.61
CA ASP A 472 4.57 -23.46 8.20
C ASP A 472 3.76 -24.70 8.58
N TYR A 473 3.11 -24.68 9.75
CA TYR A 473 2.17 -25.74 10.14
C TYR A 473 0.96 -25.83 9.21
N VAL A 474 0.40 -24.70 8.77
CA VAL A 474 -0.72 -24.68 7.83
C VAL A 474 -0.34 -25.29 6.49
N LEU A 475 0.83 -24.94 5.94
CA LEU A 475 1.30 -25.47 4.66
C LEU A 475 1.61 -26.97 4.74
N SER A 476 2.34 -27.41 5.77
CA SER A 476 2.62 -28.83 5.99
C SER A 476 1.34 -29.66 6.19
N SER A 477 0.37 -29.13 6.94
CA SER A 477 -0.93 -29.81 7.12
C SER A 477 -1.73 -29.91 5.82
N PHE A 478 -1.62 -28.93 4.93
CA PHE A 478 -2.22 -28.99 3.59
C PHE A 478 -1.50 -30.00 2.69
N GLU A 479 -0.17 -30.06 2.74
CA GLU A 479 0.64 -31.05 2.01
C GLU A 479 0.31 -32.49 2.41
N GLU A 480 0.20 -32.73 3.72
CA GLU A 480 -0.15 -34.04 4.30
C GLU A 480 -1.62 -34.43 4.04
N GLY A 481 -2.44 -33.52 3.52
CA GLY A 481 -3.86 -33.74 3.26
C GLY A 481 -4.73 -33.76 4.53
N LYS A 482 -4.25 -33.19 5.64
CA LYS A 482 -5.05 -32.91 6.85
C LYS A 482 -5.96 -31.70 6.65
N ILE A 483 -5.56 -30.78 5.79
CA ILE A 483 -6.38 -29.67 5.29
C ILE A 483 -6.75 -30.02 3.85
N ASP A 484 -8.04 -30.00 3.56
CA ASP A 484 -8.56 -30.30 2.23
C ASP A 484 -8.58 -29.04 1.35
N VAL A 485 -8.98 -27.90 1.93
CA VAL A 485 -9.13 -26.62 1.23
C VAL A 485 -8.34 -25.52 1.93
N LEU A 486 -7.44 -24.88 1.17
CA LEU A 486 -6.65 -23.74 1.63
C LEU A 486 -7.11 -22.46 0.92
N LEU A 487 -7.53 -21.45 1.68
CA LEU A 487 -7.91 -20.14 1.14
C LEU A 487 -6.80 -19.10 1.36
N SER A 488 -6.50 -18.29 0.35
CA SER A 488 -5.59 -17.15 0.48
C SER A 488 -6.08 -15.94 -0.31
N MET A 489 -5.76 -14.73 0.17
CA MET A 489 -6.08 -13.48 -0.51
C MET A 489 -4.91 -12.88 -1.32
N LYS A 490 -3.67 -13.21 -0.93
CA LYS A 490 -2.43 -12.58 -1.44
C LYS A 490 -1.15 -13.32 -1.05
N CYS A 491 -1.18 -14.01 0.09
CA CYS A 491 0.02 -14.47 0.80
C CYS A 491 0.73 -15.67 0.17
N LEU A 492 0.38 -16.06 -1.05
CA LEU A 492 1.00 -17.17 -1.78
C LEU A 492 1.51 -16.74 -3.16
N ASP A 493 1.74 -15.45 -3.36
CA ASP A 493 2.25 -14.91 -4.62
C ASP A 493 3.79 -14.82 -4.64
N GLU A 494 4.44 -14.63 -3.49
CA GLU A 494 5.90 -14.43 -3.39
C GLU A 494 6.50 -15.19 -2.19
N GLY A 495 7.67 -15.82 -2.37
CA GLY A 495 8.50 -16.33 -1.26
C GLY A 495 8.04 -17.59 -0.51
N VAL A 496 6.97 -18.26 -0.95
CA VAL A 496 6.40 -19.45 -0.28
C VAL A 496 6.31 -20.62 -1.24
N ASP A 497 6.71 -21.81 -0.80
CA ASP A 497 6.55 -23.05 -1.56
C ASP A 497 5.13 -23.60 -1.37
N ILE A 498 4.30 -23.58 -2.42
CA ILE A 498 2.96 -24.16 -2.32
C ILE A 498 3.11 -25.68 -2.52
N PRO A 499 2.67 -26.50 -1.55
CA PRO A 499 2.77 -27.95 -1.63
C PRO A 499 1.73 -28.52 -2.60
N ARG A 500 1.59 -29.86 -2.65
CA ARG A 500 0.66 -30.58 -3.53
C ARG A 500 -0.70 -29.88 -3.65
N THR A 501 -0.94 -29.29 -4.81
CA THR A 501 -2.22 -28.68 -5.18
C THR A 501 -2.76 -29.38 -6.42
N GLU A 502 -3.96 -29.91 -6.36
CA GLU A 502 -4.60 -30.60 -7.49
C GLU A 502 -5.71 -29.78 -8.12
N GLN A 503 -6.36 -28.95 -7.30
CA GLN A 503 -7.44 -28.10 -7.75
C GLN A 503 -7.18 -26.66 -7.32
N ALA A 504 -7.51 -25.71 -8.18
CA ALA A 504 -7.41 -24.30 -7.87
C ALA A 504 -8.64 -23.54 -8.33
N ILE A 505 -9.11 -22.60 -7.51
CA ILE A 505 -10.18 -21.68 -7.88
C ILE A 505 -9.68 -20.24 -7.73
N PHE A 506 -9.64 -19.50 -8.84
CA PHE A 506 -9.30 -18.09 -8.87
C PHE A 506 -10.58 -17.24 -8.78
N CYS A 507 -10.91 -16.80 -7.59
CA CYS A 507 -12.04 -15.89 -7.36
C CYS A 507 -11.64 -14.42 -7.52
N SER A 508 -10.35 -14.12 -7.40
CA SER A 508 -9.78 -12.79 -7.64
C SER A 508 -8.98 -12.74 -8.93
N SER A 509 -9.43 -11.90 -9.86
CA SER A 509 -8.72 -11.56 -11.09
C SER A 509 -7.61 -10.56 -10.75
N THR A 510 -6.35 -10.94 -10.97
CA THR A 510 -5.22 -10.01 -10.94
C THR A 510 -4.85 -9.61 -12.36
N GLY A 511 -4.92 -8.31 -12.65
CA GLY A 511 -4.46 -7.76 -13.93
C GLY A 511 -2.92 -7.71 -14.07
N ASN A 512 -2.15 -8.23 -13.10
CA ASN A 512 -0.70 -8.29 -13.17
C ASN A 512 -0.25 -9.65 -13.75
N PRO A 513 0.32 -9.70 -14.97
CA PRO A 513 0.77 -10.94 -15.59
C PRO A 513 1.73 -11.77 -14.76
N ARG A 514 2.61 -11.10 -14.02
CA ARG A 514 3.59 -11.77 -13.18
C ARG A 514 2.93 -12.65 -12.11
N GLN A 515 1.87 -12.16 -11.48
CA GLN A 515 1.22 -12.88 -10.38
C GLN A 515 0.49 -14.13 -10.89
N PHE A 516 -0.30 -14.02 -11.96
CA PHE A 516 -1.04 -15.19 -12.44
C PHE A 516 -0.13 -16.26 -13.04
N ILE A 517 0.99 -15.90 -13.70
CA ILE A 517 1.97 -16.86 -14.22
C ILE A 517 2.60 -17.63 -13.05
N GLN A 518 2.97 -16.93 -11.98
CA GLN A 518 3.56 -17.56 -10.79
C GLN A 518 2.56 -18.43 -10.04
N ARG A 519 1.31 -17.98 -9.87
CA ARG A 519 0.21 -18.78 -9.27
C ARG A 519 0.00 -20.08 -10.04
N ARG A 520 -0.13 -19.99 -11.37
CA ARG A 520 -0.24 -21.15 -12.25
C ARG A 520 0.97 -22.08 -12.10
N GLY A 521 2.19 -21.55 -12.20
CA GLY A 521 3.40 -22.36 -12.07
C GLY A 521 3.50 -23.14 -10.76
N ARG A 522 3.02 -22.56 -9.65
CA ARG A 522 2.95 -23.25 -8.34
C ARG A 522 1.90 -24.36 -8.34
N ILE A 523 0.73 -24.11 -8.93
CA ILE A 523 -0.33 -25.12 -9.07
C ILE A 523 0.12 -26.26 -9.98
N LEU A 524 0.95 -26.03 -11.00
CA LEU A 524 1.34 -27.06 -11.97
C LEU A 524 2.54 -27.93 -11.55
N ARG A 525 3.02 -27.79 -10.31
CA ARG A 525 4.12 -28.63 -9.82
C ARG A 525 3.74 -30.11 -9.81
N GLN A 526 4.73 -30.95 -10.08
CA GLN A 526 4.56 -32.39 -10.06
C GLN A 526 4.43 -32.93 -8.65
N HIS A 527 3.69 -34.03 -8.53
CA HIS A 527 3.61 -34.83 -7.33
C HIS A 527 3.31 -36.29 -7.75
N PRO A 528 3.87 -37.32 -7.11
CA PRO A 528 3.70 -38.73 -7.54
C PRO A 528 2.23 -39.15 -7.73
N ASP A 529 1.36 -38.68 -6.84
CA ASP A 529 -0.07 -38.99 -6.88
C ASP A 529 -0.91 -38.03 -7.74
N LYS A 530 -0.28 -37.02 -8.36
CA LYS A 530 -0.96 -35.99 -9.14
C LYS A 530 -0.64 -36.14 -10.62
N LYS A 531 -1.65 -36.54 -11.39
CA LYS A 531 -1.53 -36.67 -12.86
C LYS A 531 -1.77 -35.36 -13.60
N PHE A 532 -2.78 -34.61 -13.17
CA PHE A 532 -3.18 -33.34 -13.79
C PHE A 532 -3.74 -32.40 -12.72
N ALA A 533 -3.64 -31.10 -12.97
CA ALA A 533 -4.31 -30.08 -12.17
C ALA A 533 -5.65 -29.65 -12.81
N ARG A 534 -6.57 -29.10 -12.01
CA ARG A 534 -7.80 -28.46 -12.49
C ARG A 534 -7.84 -27.02 -12.00
N ILE A 535 -8.02 -26.07 -12.92
CA ILE A 535 -8.04 -24.65 -12.62
C ILE A 535 -9.40 -24.07 -13.03
N HIS A 536 -10.14 -23.56 -12.06
CA HIS A 536 -11.37 -22.80 -12.28
C HIS A 536 -11.06 -21.32 -12.12
N ASP A 537 -11.44 -20.47 -13.08
CA ASP A 537 -11.15 -19.04 -13.06
C ASP A 537 -12.42 -18.23 -13.24
N LEU A 538 -12.74 -17.38 -12.26
CA LEU A 538 -13.93 -16.54 -12.29
C LEU A 538 -13.59 -15.25 -13.05
N VAL A 539 -14.15 -15.13 -14.25
CA VAL A 539 -13.92 -14.02 -15.17
C VAL A 539 -15.10 -13.07 -15.11
N VAL A 540 -14.93 -11.95 -14.42
CA VAL A 540 -16.01 -10.97 -14.27
C VAL A 540 -16.10 -10.07 -15.50
N VAL A 541 -17.31 -9.94 -16.05
CA VAL A 541 -17.59 -9.10 -17.21
C VAL A 541 -18.80 -8.21 -16.97
N PRO A 542 -18.85 -7.01 -17.60
CA PRO A 542 -20.05 -6.19 -17.60
C PRO A 542 -21.22 -6.90 -18.29
N SER A 543 -22.42 -6.79 -17.73
CA SER A 543 -23.64 -7.44 -18.25
C SER A 543 -24.25 -6.71 -19.45
N SER A 544 -23.92 -5.45 -19.68
CA SER A 544 -24.38 -4.68 -20.85
C SER A 544 -23.22 -4.01 -21.57
N VAL A 545 -23.38 -3.84 -22.89
CA VAL A 545 -22.39 -3.19 -23.75
C VAL A 545 -22.68 -1.69 -23.81
N PRO A 546 -21.70 -0.81 -23.52
CA PRO A 546 -21.89 0.63 -23.65
C PRO A 546 -22.04 1.05 -25.11
N THR A 547 -22.71 2.18 -25.33
CA THR A 547 -22.80 2.82 -26.65
C THR A 547 -21.86 4.03 -26.75
N GLY A 548 -21.24 4.23 -27.92
CA GLY A 548 -20.41 5.40 -28.21
C GLY A 548 -19.01 5.35 -27.60
N ALA A 549 -18.49 6.49 -27.11
CA ALA A 549 -17.09 6.67 -26.70
C ALA A 549 -16.65 5.79 -25.50
N THR A 550 -17.58 5.20 -24.75
CA THR A 550 -17.29 4.26 -23.66
C THR A 550 -17.04 2.84 -24.13
N PHE A 551 -17.49 2.46 -25.34
CA PHE A 551 -17.31 1.11 -25.89
C PHE A 551 -15.83 0.74 -26.05
N ASP A 552 -15.02 1.60 -26.66
CA ASP A 552 -13.59 1.30 -26.91
C ASP A 552 -12.78 1.14 -25.62
N LEU A 553 -13.11 1.94 -24.60
CA LEU A 553 -12.48 1.85 -23.28
C LEU A 553 -12.85 0.54 -22.58
N GLU A 554 -14.09 0.12 -22.71
CA GLU A 554 -14.58 -1.14 -22.12
C GLU A 554 -14.03 -2.35 -22.86
N ARG A 555 -14.08 -2.33 -24.20
CA ARG A 555 -13.50 -3.35 -25.07
C ARG A 555 -12.04 -3.58 -24.74
N ASN A 556 -11.24 -2.52 -24.58
CA ASN A 556 -9.83 -2.65 -24.20
C ASN A 556 -9.61 -3.27 -22.82
N LEU A 557 -10.54 -3.06 -21.87
CA LEU A 557 -10.47 -3.66 -20.55
C LEU A 557 -10.83 -5.15 -20.59
N VAL A 558 -11.95 -5.49 -21.25
CA VAL A 558 -12.37 -6.87 -21.45
C VAL A 558 -11.31 -7.64 -22.22
N LYS A 559 -10.70 -7.03 -23.25
CA LYS A 559 -9.58 -7.60 -23.99
C LYS A 559 -8.43 -8.00 -23.06
N LYS A 560 -8.00 -7.14 -22.14
CA LYS A 560 -6.91 -7.45 -21.20
C LYS A 560 -7.24 -8.62 -20.26
N GLU A 561 -8.49 -8.74 -19.81
CA GLU A 561 -8.91 -9.91 -19.02
C GLU A 561 -8.95 -11.18 -19.88
N LEU A 562 -9.42 -11.08 -21.12
CA LEU A 562 -9.44 -12.21 -22.07
C LEU A 562 -8.04 -12.66 -22.50
N GLU A 563 -7.05 -11.77 -22.60
CA GLU A 563 -5.64 -12.13 -22.86
C GLU A 563 -5.13 -13.14 -21.83
N ARG A 564 -5.43 -12.93 -20.54
CA ARG A 564 -5.13 -13.89 -19.46
C ARG A 564 -5.87 -15.22 -19.66
N VAL A 565 -7.15 -15.17 -19.97
CA VAL A 565 -7.98 -16.39 -20.16
C VAL A 565 -7.45 -17.21 -21.33
N VAL A 566 -7.11 -16.55 -22.44
CA VAL A 566 -6.56 -17.17 -23.65
C VAL A 566 -5.18 -17.79 -23.35
N ASP A 567 -4.30 -17.09 -22.63
CA ASP A 567 -3.00 -17.64 -22.19
C ASP A 567 -3.16 -18.94 -21.39
N PHE A 568 -4.18 -19.04 -20.52
CA PHE A 568 -4.47 -20.25 -19.77
C PHE A 568 -5.09 -21.35 -20.64
N ALA A 569 -6.04 -20.99 -21.50
CA ALA A 569 -6.76 -21.95 -22.32
C ALA A 569 -5.84 -22.62 -23.36
N TYR A 570 -4.92 -21.87 -23.97
CA TYR A 570 -4.06 -22.37 -25.03
C TYR A 570 -3.07 -23.46 -24.57
N MET A 571 -2.66 -23.45 -23.29
CA MET A 571 -1.81 -24.49 -22.71
C MET A 571 -2.57 -25.62 -22.00
N ALA A 572 -3.90 -25.51 -21.89
CA ALA A 572 -4.73 -26.50 -21.21
C ALA A 572 -5.10 -27.67 -22.13
N ILE A 573 -5.32 -28.85 -21.55
CA ILE A 573 -5.76 -30.06 -22.29
C ILE A 573 -7.10 -29.80 -22.98
N ASN A 574 -8.03 -29.13 -22.30
CA ASN A 574 -9.38 -28.83 -22.79
C ASN A 574 -9.48 -27.43 -23.43
N LYS A 575 -8.45 -27.00 -24.19
CA LYS A 575 -8.38 -25.70 -24.86
C LYS A 575 -9.69 -25.28 -25.54
N TYR A 576 -10.27 -26.15 -26.36
CA TYR A 576 -11.48 -25.82 -27.13
C TYR A 576 -12.69 -25.53 -26.25
N GLU A 577 -12.87 -26.30 -25.17
CA GLU A 577 -13.96 -26.06 -24.20
C GLU A 577 -13.74 -24.75 -23.45
N ALA A 578 -12.49 -24.49 -23.03
CA ALA A 578 -12.14 -23.27 -22.32
C ALA A 578 -12.35 -22.00 -23.16
N ILE A 579 -11.98 -22.02 -24.45
CA ILE A 579 -12.23 -20.89 -25.35
C ILE A 579 -13.72 -20.72 -25.61
N LYS A 580 -14.46 -21.82 -25.82
CA LYS A 580 -15.91 -21.79 -26.03
C LYS A 580 -16.66 -21.15 -24.86
N ALA A 581 -16.21 -21.36 -23.63
CA ALA A 581 -16.83 -20.78 -22.44
C ALA A 581 -16.81 -19.23 -22.39
N VAL A 582 -15.89 -18.59 -23.13
CA VAL A 582 -15.82 -17.11 -23.23
C VAL A 582 -16.22 -16.57 -24.62
N GLU A 583 -16.63 -17.44 -25.54
CA GLU A 583 -16.98 -17.07 -26.93
C GLU A 583 -18.11 -16.03 -26.99
N SER A 584 -19.11 -16.13 -26.13
CA SER A 584 -20.21 -15.16 -26.05
C SER A 584 -19.72 -13.75 -25.69
N VAL A 585 -18.72 -13.64 -24.82
CA VAL A 585 -18.09 -12.38 -24.42
C VAL A 585 -17.23 -11.83 -25.55
N CYS A 586 -16.44 -12.71 -26.19
CA CYS A 586 -15.64 -12.35 -27.37
C CYS A 586 -16.52 -11.74 -28.47
N ASN A 587 -17.64 -12.40 -28.80
CA ASN A 587 -18.59 -11.93 -29.81
C ASN A 587 -19.25 -10.61 -29.40
N ARG A 588 -19.59 -10.46 -28.10
CA ARG A 588 -20.20 -9.24 -27.56
C ARG A 588 -19.32 -7.99 -27.74
N TYR A 589 -18.00 -8.14 -27.70
CA TYR A 589 -17.04 -7.04 -27.80
C TYR A 589 -16.24 -7.02 -29.12
N ASP A 590 -16.60 -7.84 -30.10
CA ASP A 590 -15.87 -8.00 -31.36
C ASP A 590 -14.37 -8.28 -31.13
N ILE A 591 -14.06 -9.25 -30.27
CA ILE A 591 -12.70 -9.66 -29.92
C ILE A 591 -12.47 -11.05 -30.48
N ASN A 592 -11.47 -11.20 -31.37
CA ASN A 592 -11.06 -12.51 -31.86
C ASN A 592 -10.07 -13.17 -30.87
N PRO A 593 -10.43 -14.29 -30.21
CA PRO A 593 -9.55 -14.95 -29.23
C PRO A 593 -8.23 -15.45 -29.82
N ASP A 594 -8.16 -15.77 -31.12
CA ASP A 594 -6.94 -16.25 -31.77
C ASP A 594 -5.91 -15.12 -31.95
N THR A 595 -6.37 -13.87 -32.05
CA THR A 595 -5.48 -12.70 -32.09
C THR A 595 -4.94 -12.31 -30.72
N LEU A 596 -5.49 -12.89 -29.64
CA LEU A 596 -4.98 -12.72 -28.27
C LEU A 596 -3.97 -13.80 -27.89
N ASN A 597 -3.78 -14.83 -28.73
CA ASN A 597 -2.85 -15.91 -28.46
C ASN A 597 -1.40 -15.38 -28.49
N PRO A 598 -0.66 -15.39 -27.36
CA PRO A 598 0.73 -14.96 -27.36
C PRO A 598 1.67 -15.97 -28.04
N TYR A 599 1.16 -17.15 -28.41
CA TYR A 599 1.88 -18.25 -29.06
C TYR A 599 1.52 -18.41 -30.54
N SER A 600 0.68 -17.54 -31.11
CA SER A 600 0.48 -17.56 -32.56
C SER A 600 1.75 -17.03 -33.21
N THR A 601 2.44 -17.90 -33.95
CA THR A 601 3.40 -17.40 -34.93
C THR A 601 2.58 -16.61 -35.94
N HIS A 602 2.77 -15.29 -35.97
CA HIS A 602 2.53 -14.54 -37.19
C HIS A 602 3.61 -14.99 -38.18
N ASP A 603 3.35 -16.12 -38.83
CA ASP A 603 3.98 -16.50 -40.10
C ASP A 603 3.32 -15.74 -41.25
#